data_AF-A0A0C3S828-F1
#
_entry.id   AF-A0A0C3S828-F1
#
_cell.length_a   1.000
_cell.length_b   1.000
_cell.length_c   1.000
_cell.angle_alpha   90.00
_cell.angle_beta   90.00
_cell.angle_gamma   90.00
#
_symmetry.space_group_name_H-M   'P 1'
#
loop_
_entity.id
_entity.type
_entity.pdbx_description
1 polymer ?
#
loop_
_entity_poly.entity_id
_entity_poly.type
_entity_poly.pdbx_seq_one_letter_code
_entity_poly.pdbx_strand_id
1 'polypeptide(L)'
;DNQVVGLHPSCGLDAQPEWVIFNEFVLTTRPYIRTVTTVQPEWLLEYAPLYFNLGEFKDSEMKRALIKVQNKRTGRRDTPIEDGRKKKKQRR
;
A
#
# COMPACT_ATOMS: atom_id res chain seq x y z
N ASP A 1 9.47 -0.33 -7.20
CA ASP A 1 9.83 1.10 -7.16
C ASP A 1 8.71 1.79 -6.40
N ASN A 2 9.00 2.49 -5.30
CA ASN A 2 7.99 3.04 -4.40
C ASN A 2 7.91 4.56 -4.61
N GLN A 3 7.22 4.99 -5.67
CA GLN A 3 7.20 6.38 -6.08
C GLN A 3 6.18 7.19 -5.28
N VAL A 4 6.61 8.35 -4.77
CA VAL A 4 5.74 9.31 -4.10
C VAL A 4 5.03 10.15 -5.16
N VAL A 5 3.70 10.14 -5.16
CA VAL A 5 2.86 10.84 -6.13
C VAL A 5 1.76 11.64 -5.45
N GLY A 6 1.31 12.71 -6.12
CA GLY A 6 0.11 13.45 -5.73
C GLY A 6 -1.10 13.11 -6.59
N LEU A 7 -2.30 13.38 -6.07
CA LEU A 7 -3.51 13.42 -6.90
C LEU A 7 -3.46 14.66 -7.79
N HIS A 8 -3.71 14.48 -9.09
CA HIS A 8 -3.79 15.61 -9.99
C HIS A 8 -5.03 16.49 -9.66
N PRO A 9 -4.94 17.83 -9.73
CA PRO A 9 -6.06 18.72 -9.40
C PRO A 9 -7.34 18.47 -10.21
N SER A 10 -7.22 17.92 -11.42
CA SER A 10 -8.38 17.59 -12.27
C SER A 10 -9.17 16.36 -11.82
N CYS A 11 -8.71 15.59 -10.82
CA CYS A 11 -9.41 14.41 -10.34
C CYS A 11 -10.71 14.75 -9.60
N GLY A 12 -10.93 16.02 -9.21
CA GLY A 12 -12.19 16.48 -8.61
C GLY A 12 -12.59 15.75 -7.33
N LEU A 13 -11.63 15.14 -6.63
CA LEU A 13 -11.87 14.35 -5.42
C LEU A 13 -11.64 15.23 -4.19
N ASP A 14 -12.72 15.55 -3.47
CA ASP A 14 -12.65 16.40 -2.28
C ASP A 14 -12.00 15.68 -1.09
N ALA A 15 -12.09 14.34 -1.06
CA ALA A 15 -11.49 13.49 -0.05
C ALA A 15 -10.11 12.96 -0.50
N GLN A 16 -9.23 12.70 0.47
CA GLN A 16 -7.98 11.97 0.27
C GLN A 16 -8.17 10.51 0.70
N PRO A 17 -8.62 9.62 -0.20
CA PRO A 17 -8.74 8.20 0.09
C PRO A 17 -7.38 7.56 0.37
N GLU A 18 -7.35 6.57 1.25
CA GLU A 18 -6.13 5.82 1.58
C GLU A 18 -5.71 4.90 0.41
N TRP A 19 -6.68 4.30 -0.28
CA TRP A 19 -6.44 3.35 -1.37
C TRP A 19 -7.15 3.79 -2.64
N VAL A 20 -6.40 3.81 -3.74
CA VAL A 20 -6.90 4.20 -5.05
C VAL A 20 -6.30 3.35 -6.17
N ILE A 21 -7.05 3.24 -7.25
CA ILE A 21 -6.55 2.81 -8.56
C ILE A 21 -6.50 4.03 -9.47
N PHE A 22 -5.47 4.11 -10.31
CA PHE A 22 -5.29 5.19 -11.29
C PHE A 22 -5.14 4.61 -12.69
N ASN A 23 -5.51 5.40 -13.71
CA ASN A 23 -5.32 5.03 -15.11
C ASN A 23 -4.02 5.59 -15.70
N GLU A 24 -3.64 6.81 -15.30
CA GLU A 24 -2.52 7.52 -15.91
C GLU A 24 -1.53 8.02 -14.87
N PHE A 25 -0.24 7.85 -15.19
CA PHE A 25 0.87 8.45 -14.46
C PHE A 25 1.46 9.60 -15.29
N VAL A 26 1.55 10.79 -14.70
CA VAL A 26 2.03 12.00 -15.35
C VAL A 26 3.37 12.39 -14.74
N LEU A 27 4.44 12.18 -15.51
CA LEU A 27 5.79 12.50 -15.09
C LEU A 27 6.09 13.99 -15.31
N THR A 28 6.24 14.73 -14.21
CA THR A 28 6.68 16.13 -14.20
C THR A 28 7.68 16.36 -13.06
N THR A 29 7.99 17.62 -12.73
CA THR A 29 8.77 17.98 -11.54
C THR A 29 8.16 17.45 -10.24
N ARG A 30 6.83 17.33 -10.17
CA ARG A 30 6.10 16.62 -9.10
C ARG A 30 5.21 15.58 -9.78
N PRO A 31 5.49 14.28 -9.69
CA PRO A 31 4.69 13.29 -10.40
C PRO A 31 3.26 13.22 -9.84
N TYR A 32 2.29 13.08 -10.76
CA TYR A 32 0.86 13.02 -10.44
C TYR A 32 0.19 11.79 -11.03
N ILE A 33 -0.91 11.36 -10.42
CA ILE A 33 -1.83 10.36 -10.98
C ILE A 33 -3.17 11.00 -11.38
N ARG A 34 -3.73 10.56 -12.51
CA ARG A 34 -5.02 11.02 -13.06
C ARG A 34 -6.01 9.88 -13.24
N THR A 35 -7.29 10.27 -13.31
CA THR A 35 -8.44 9.36 -13.48
C THR A 35 -8.40 8.29 -12.39
N VAL A 36 -8.64 8.76 -11.17
CA VAL A 36 -8.44 7.99 -9.93
C VAL A 36 -9.79 7.53 -9.40
N THR A 37 -9.86 6.29 -8.95
CA THR A 37 -11.07 5.70 -8.33
C THR A 37 -10.72 5.14 -6.97
N THR A 38 -11.54 5.43 -5.96
CA THR A 38 -11.41 4.89 -4.60
C THR A 38 -11.67 3.39 -4.60
N VAL A 39 -10.84 2.62 -3.90
CA VAL A 39 -11.03 1.16 -3.79
C VAL A 39 -10.85 0.67 -2.37
N GLN A 40 -11.47 -0.47 -2.07
CA GLN A 40 -11.22 -1.18 -0.82
C GLN A 40 -10.04 -2.15 -0.99
N PRO A 41 -9.09 -2.20 -0.04
CA PRO A 41 -7.92 -3.07 -0.14
C PRO A 41 -8.28 -4.57 -0.20
N GLU A 42 -9.41 -4.97 0.37
CA GLU A 42 -9.93 -6.33 0.34
C GLU A 42 -10.15 -6.84 -1.10
N TRP A 43 -10.57 -5.95 -2.01
CA TRP A 43 -10.83 -6.28 -3.40
C TRP A 43 -9.55 -6.61 -4.15
N LEU A 44 -8.44 -5.96 -3.82
CA LEU A 44 -7.14 -6.22 -4.44
C LEU A 44 -6.67 -7.65 -4.16
N LEU A 45 -6.84 -8.10 -2.91
CA LEU A 45 -6.50 -9.45 -2.49
C LEU A 45 -7.41 -10.51 -3.13
N GLU A 46 -8.65 -10.16 -3.43
CA GLU A 46 -9.65 -11.07 -4.00
C GLU A 46 -9.52 -11.22 -5.53
N TYR A 47 -9.42 -10.10 -6.25
CA TYR A 47 -9.42 -10.10 -7.72
C TYR A 47 -8.04 -10.29 -8.34
N ALA A 48 -6.96 -9.98 -7.63
CA ALA A 48 -5.59 -10.10 -8.14
C ALA A 48 -4.63 -10.84 -7.17
N PRO A 49 -4.95 -12.08 -6.75
CA PRO A 49 -4.18 -12.80 -5.74
C PRO A 49 -2.74 -13.11 -6.18
N LEU A 50 -2.51 -13.31 -7.48
CA LEU A 50 -1.17 -13.55 -8.03
C LEU A 50 -0.26 -12.33 -7.92
N TYR A 51 -0.83 -11.12 -8.11
CA TYR A 51 -0.08 -9.89 -8.03
C TYR A 51 0.16 -9.46 -6.58
N PHE A 52 -0.84 -9.61 -5.70
CA PHE A 52 -0.77 -9.23 -4.30
C PHE A 52 -0.37 -10.39 -3.37
N ASN A 53 0.60 -11.21 -3.78
CA ASN A 53 1.14 -12.29 -2.96
C ASN A 53 2.02 -11.76 -1.81
N LEU A 54 1.43 -11.56 -0.63
CA LEU A 54 2.12 -10.99 0.54
C LEU A 54 3.36 -11.77 0.99
N GLY A 55 3.50 -13.04 0.62
CA GLY A 55 4.72 -13.83 0.91
C GLY A 55 5.96 -13.32 0.17
N GLU A 56 5.76 -12.81 -1.05
CA GLU A 56 6.85 -12.39 -1.94
C GLU A 56 7.14 -10.88 -1.86
N PHE A 57 6.23 -10.09 -1.29
CA PHE A 57 6.41 -8.64 -1.16
C PHE A 57 7.58 -8.31 -0.24
N LYS A 58 8.36 -7.30 -0.63
CA LYS A 58 9.31 -6.63 0.27
C LYS A 58 8.56 -6.02 1.47
N ASP A 59 9.22 -5.99 2.62
CA ASP A 59 8.63 -5.31 3.78
C ASP A 59 8.44 -3.81 3.48
N SER A 60 7.19 -3.37 3.57
CA SER A 60 6.75 -2.02 3.22
C SER A 60 5.48 -1.67 4.00
N GLU A 61 5.18 -0.39 4.09
CA GLU A 61 3.94 0.08 4.71
C GLU A 61 2.70 -0.53 4.03
N MET A 62 2.69 -0.59 2.70
CA MET A 62 1.65 -1.25 1.91
C MET A 62 1.47 -2.72 2.30
N LYS A 63 2.57 -3.49 2.42
CA LYS A 63 2.51 -4.90 2.83
C LYS A 63 1.88 -5.03 4.22
N ARG A 64 2.31 -4.21 5.17
CA ARG A 64 1.80 -4.22 6.55
C ARG A 64 0.30 -3.88 6.61
N ALA A 65 -0.15 -2.92 5.80
CA ALA A 65 -1.55 -2.55 5.70
C ALA A 65 -2.40 -3.70 5.11
N LEU A 66 -1.94 -4.34 4.03
CA LEU A 66 -2.65 -5.48 3.42
C LEU A 66 -2.70 -6.72 4.35
N ILE A 67 -1.64 -6.98 5.12
CA ILE A 67 -1.64 -8.05 6.12
C ILE A 67 -2.73 -7.80 7.18
N LYS A 68 -2.87 -6.57 7.68
CA LYS A 68 -3.93 -6.22 8.64
C LYS A 68 -5.32 -6.47 8.08
N VAL A 69 -5.54 -6.10 6.81
CA VAL A 69 -6.79 -6.35 6.09
C VAL A 69 -7.07 -7.85 5.99
N GLN A 70 -6.06 -8.65 5.64
CA GLN A 70 -6.19 -10.11 5.55
C GLN A 70 -6.47 -10.78 6.91
N ASN A 71 -5.80 -10.34 7.99
CA ASN A 71 -6.01 -10.85 9.34
C ASN A 71 -7.44 -10.56 9.82
N LYS A 72 -7.93 -9.34 9.57
CA LYS A 72 -9.30 -8.93 9.86
C LYS A 72 -10.33 -9.80 9.14
N ARG A 73 -10.10 -10.14 7.86
CA ARG A 73 -11.01 -10.99 7.06
C ARG A 73 -11.03 -12.45 7.53
N THR A 74 -9.89 -12.97 8.00
CA THR A 74 -9.75 -14.38 8.42
C THR A 74 -10.08 -14.64 9.88
N GLY A 75 -10.41 -13.60 10.66
CA GLY A 75 -10.67 -13.74 12.11
C GLY A 75 -9.45 -14.17 12.93
N ARG A 76 -8.25 -14.19 12.32
CA ARG A 76 -6.99 -14.49 13.01
C ARG A 76 -6.56 -13.27 13.80
N ARG A 77 -6.49 -13.42 15.13
CA ARG A 77 -5.95 -12.41 16.05
C ARG A 77 -4.51 -12.09 15.64
N ASP A 78 -4.17 -10.79 15.63
CA ASP A 78 -2.84 -10.26 15.27
C ASP A 78 -1.72 -11.03 15.96
N THR A 79 -1.00 -11.88 15.21
CA THR A 79 0.33 -12.34 15.62
C THR A 79 1.32 -11.21 15.36
N PRO A 80 2.06 -10.71 16.36
CA PRO A 80 3.03 -9.64 16.18
C PRO A 80 4.06 -10.04 15.12
N ILE A 81 4.19 -9.25 14.07
CA ILE A 81 5.28 -9.37 13.10
C ILE A 81 6.56 -8.93 13.85
N GLU A 82 7.47 -9.86 14.14
CA GLU A 82 8.78 -9.54 14.70
C GLU A 82 9.56 -8.68 13.70
N ASP A 83 9.64 -7.37 13.99
CA ASP A 83 10.47 -6.42 13.27
C ASP A 83 11.95 -6.76 13.56
N GLY A 84 12.58 -7.48 12.64
CA GLY A 84 13.98 -7.91 12.66
C GLY A 84 15.01 -6.76 12.55
N ARG A 85 14.72 -5.59 13.12
CA ARG A 85 15.64 -4.45 13.17
C ARG A 85 16.75 -4.74 14.18
N LYS A 86 17.79 -5.46 13.72
CA LYS A 86 19.05 -5.67 14.44
C LYS A 86 19.58 -4.34 14.98
N LYS A 87 19.49 -4.13 16.30
CA LYS A 87 20.22 -3.07 17.01
C LYS A 87 21.72 -3.32 16.81
N LYS A 88 22.37 -2.50 15.97
CA LYS A 88 23.84 -2.38 15.98
C LYS A 88 24.24 -1.94 17.39
N LYS A 89 24.74 -2.87 18.19
CA LYS A 89 25.49 -2.61 19.42
C LYS A 89 26.73 -1.81 19.04
N GLN A 90 26.69 -0.51 19.24
CA GLN A 90 27.88 0.31 19.31
C GLN A 90 28.52 0.01 20.67
N ARG A 91 29.59 -0.79 20.64
CA ARG A 91 30.44 -1.07 21.80
C ARG A 91 31.37 0.12 21.97
N ARG A 92 31.36 0.67 23.20
CA ARG A 92 32.37 1.47 23.90
C ARG A 92 33.40 2.21 23.06
#